data_AF-A0A026WI76-F1
#
_entry.id   AF-A0A026WI76-F1
#
_cell.length_a   1.000
_cell.length_b   1.000
_cell.length_c   1.000
_cell.angle_alpha   90.00
_cell.angle_beta   90.00
_cell.angle_gamma   90.00
#
_symmetry.space_group_name_H-M   'P 1'
#
loop_
_entity.id
_entity.type
_entity.pdbx_description
1 polymer ?
#
loop_
_entity_poly.entity_id
_entity_poly.type
_entity_poly.pdbx_seq_one_letter_code
_entity_poly.pdbx_strand_id
1 'polypeptide(L)'
;MTEILNIGDKPIFDDRIVKIETHTYNPYANTTFGHSDEVRIPIQQQDLYTLPCESFLYVEGKLTIKKPAANKRVVLENNCVAFMFDEIRYELNGVDIDRSRNVGITSTLKNYVSLTTTMNEMLKNAGWDIANFSNGEKGHFNFCVPLRMLLGFCEDYRRVVINARHELILIRSRNDNNDKFGFCGSFVVIDCSRQSESVKTATVDVRLEFDCMEDIPANTTAYCLIIHDRVVEYAR
;
A
#
# COMPACT_ATOMS: atom_id res chain seq x y z
N MET A 1 27.14 14.53 -21.45
CA MET A 1 26.66 15.76 -22.10
C MET A 1 25.98 16.57 -21.00
N THR A 2 26.36 17.83 -20.82
CA THR A 2 26.23 18.63 -19.59
C THR A 2 24.80 18.78 -19.06
N GLU A 3 24.48 18.16 -17.92
CA GLU A 3 23.27 18.41 -17.11
C GLU A 3 23.41 19.70 -16.27
N ILE A 4 23.79 20.81 -16.93
CA ILE A 4 23.85 22.11 -16.28
C ILE A 4 22.70 22.93 -16.85
N LEU A 5 21.74 23.26 -15.98
CA LEU A 5 20.57 24.07 -16.32
C LEU A 5 21.03 25.46 -16.81
N ASN A 6 20.85 25.73 -18.10
CA ASN A 6 21.16 27.03 -18.69
C ASN A 6 19.96 27.99 -18.53
N ILE A 7 20.03 28.84 -17.50
CA ILE A 7 18.98 29.80 -17.12
C ILE A 7 18.78 30.89 -18.19
N GLY A 8 19.74 31.07 -19.11
CA GLY A 8 19.67 32.07 -20.18
C GLY A 8 19.02 31.59 -21.48
N ASP A 9 18.74 30.28 -21.62
CA ASP A 9 18.07 29.76 -22.81
C ASP A 9 16.59 30.14 -22.83
N LYS A 10 16.02 30.23 -24.04
CA LYS A 10 14.58 30.49 -24.18
C LYS A 10 13.80 29.40 -23.44
N PRO A 11 12.80 29.76 -22.60
CA PRO A 11 11.98 28.78 -21.93
C PRO A 11 11.33 27.87 -22.97
N ILE A 12 11.51 26.56 -22.80
CA ILE A 12 10.80 25.54 -23.57
C ILE A 12 9.53 25.23 -22.79
N PHE A 13 8.39 25.62 -23.33
CA PHE A 13 7.09 25.27 -22.78
C PHE A 13 6.69 23.90 -23.35
N ASP A 14 6.53 22.90 -22.46
CA ASP A 14 6.05 21.57 -22.81
C ASP A 14 4.54 21.49 -22.51
N ASP A 15 3.71 21.81 -23.52
CA ASP A 15 2.25 21.85 -23.40
C ASP A 15 1.59 20.48 -23.60
N ARG A 16 2.33 19.36 -23.44
CA ARG A 16 1.78 18.01 -23.67
C ARG A 16 0.70 17.60 -22.68
N ILE A 17 0.72 18.12 -21.45
CA ILE A 17 -0.32 17.88 -20.44
C ILE A 17 -0.93 19.23 -20.06
N VAL A 18 -2.12 19.49 -20.61
CA VAL A 18 -2.83 20.76 -20.41
C VAL A 18 -3.74 20.71 -19.17
N LYS A 19 -4.14 19.52 -18.72
CA LYS A 19 -5.11 19.33 -17.63
C LYS A 19 -5.02 17.94 -17.01
N ILE A 20 -5.18 17.87 -15.69
CA ILE A 20 -5.35 16.63 -14.92
C ILE A 20 -6.63 16.79 -14.10
N GLU A 21 -7.51 15.77 -14.13
CA GLU A 21 -8.76 15.77 -13.39
C GLU A 21 -8.93 14.47 -12.60
N THR A 22 -9.47 14.59 -11.40
CA THR A 22 -9.80 13.43 -10.54
C THR A 22 -11.23 13.00 -10.81
N HIS A 23 -11.41 11.70 -11.06
CA HIS A 23 -12.71 11.09 -11.30
C HIS A 23 -13.00 10.04 -10.23
N THR A 24 -14.25 10.01 -9.75
CA THR A 24 -14.69 9.03 -8.74
C THR A 24 -15.38 7.86 -9.42
N TYR A 25 -14.95 6.64 -9.08
CA TYR A 25 -15.55 5.40 -9.53
C TYR A 25 -16.06 4.63 -8.31
N ASN A 26 -17.32 4.21 -8.35
CA ASN A 26 -17.97 3.51 -7.26
C ASN A 26 -17.95 1.99 -7.50
N PRO A 27 -18.04 1.17 -6.44
CA PRO A 27 -18.27 -0.26 -6.58
C PRO A 27 -19.56 -0.60 -7.35
N TYR A 28 -19.67 -1.83 -7.84
CA TYR A 28 -20.94 -2.31 -8.39
C TYR A 28 -22.10 -2.19 -7.38
N ALA A 29 -23.30 -1.84 -7.89
CA ALA A 29 -24.48 -1.49 -7.09
C ALA A 29 -24.96 -2.57 -6.10
N ASN A 30 -24.56 -3.85 -6.28
CA ASN A 30 -24.99 -4.97 -5.44
C ASN A 30 -23.90 -5.45 -4.47
N THR A 31 -22.81 -4.69 -4.30
CA THR A 31 -21.72 -5.08 -3.40
C THR A 31 -22.12 -4.84 -1.95
N THR A 32 -22.15 -5.91 -1.16
CA THR A 32 -22.15 -5.83 0.30
C THR A 32 -20.70 -5.63 0.79
N PHE A 33 -20.55 -5.05 1.99
CA PHE A 33 -19.25 -4.89 2.65
C PHE A 33 -19.14 -5.79 3.89
N GLY A 34 -19.65 -7.02 3.77
CA GLY A 34 -19.52 -8.07 4.77
C GLY A 34 -18.15 -8.73 4.74
N HIS A 35 -17.86 -9.54 5.75
CA HIS A 35 -16.60 -10.26 5.83
C HIS A 35 -16.44 -11.25 4.67
N SER A 36 -15.27 -11.27 4.05
CA SER A 36 -14.96 -12.08 2.85
C SER A 36 -15.68 -11.66 1.57
N ASP A 37 -16.44 -10.57 1.59
CA ASP A 37 -17.10 -10.07 0.38
C ASP A 37 -16.06 -9.52 -0.61
N GLU A 38 -16.35 -9.72 -1.89
CA GLU A 38 -15.59 -9.16 -2.99
C GLU A 38 -16.22 -7.83 -3.42
N VAL A 39 -15.46 -6.76 -3.31
CA VAL A 39 -15.81 -5.42 -3.78
C VAL A 39 -15.04 -5.17 -5.07
N ARG A 40 -15.76 -4.90 -6.17
CA ARG A 40 -15.16 -4.56 -7.46
C ARG A 40 -15.51 -3.13 -7.85
N ILE A 41 -14.49 -2.35 -8.20
CA ILE A 41 -14.61 -0.98 -8.69
C ILE A 41 -14.13 -0.97 -10.15
N PRO A 42 -15.06 -0.93 -11.11
CA PRO A 42 -14.71 -0.94 -12.52
C PRO A 42 -14.52 0.49 -13.06
N ILE A 43 -13.61 0.63 -14.03
CA ILE A 43 -13.48 1.82 -14.87
C ILE A 43 -13.77 1.38 -16.30
N GLN A 44 -15.01 1.59 -16.75
CA GLN A 44 -15.55 1.01 -17.98
C GLN A 44 -15.51 1.94 -19.20
N GLN A 45 -15.00 3.16 -19.05
CA GLN A 45 -15.01 4.15 -20.14
C GLN A 45 -13.87 3.87 -21.12
N GLN A 46 -14.23 3.48 -22.35
CA GLN A 46 -13.29 2.99 -23.37
C GLN A 46 -12.35 4.09 -23.94
N ASP A 47 -12.57 5.35 -23.61
CA ASP A 47 -11.75 6.49 -24.08
C ASP A 47 -11.02 7.22 -22.94
N LEU A 48 -10.85 6.55 -21.79
CA LEU A 48 -10.23 7.18 -20.63
C LEU A 48 -8.71 7.05 -20.65
N TYR A 49 -8.06 8.15 -20.29
CA TYR A 49 -6.63 8.23 -20.00
C TYR A 49 -6.47 8.21 -18.48
N THR A 50 -5.93 7.12 -17.93
CA THR A 50 -5.75 6.97 -16.49
C THR A 50 -4.27 7.00 -16.12
N LEU A 51 -3.97 7.51 -14.93
CA LEU A 51 -2.63 7.50 -14.36
C LEU A 51 -2.68 6.72 -13.04
N PRO A 52 -2.46 5.39 -13.07
CA PRO A 52 -2.61 4.53 -11.89
C PRO A 52 -1.73 4.96 -10.71
N CYS A 53 -0.55 5.52 -10.97
CA CYS A 53 0.38 5.94 -9.92
C CYS A 53 -0.04 7.18 -9.13
N GLU A 54 -0.95 7.97 -9.68
CA GLU A 54 -1.57 9.13 -9.01
C GLU A 54 -3.01 8.82 -8.55
N SER A 55 -3.43 7.55 -8.64
CA SER A 55 -4.76 7.12 -8.22
C SER A 55 -4.76 6.74 -6.73
N PHE A 56 -5.93 6.89 -6.09
CA PHE A 56 -6.12 6.59 -4.68
C PHE A 56 -7.44 5.86 -4.44
N LEU A 57 -7.46 5.02 -3.41
CA LEU A 57 -8.66 4.43 -2.85
C LEU A 57 -9.22 5.37 -1.78
N TYR A 58 -10.40 5.93 -2.02
CA TYR A 58 -11.11 6.74 -1.04
C TYR A 58 -12.06 5.85 -0.23
N VAL A 59 -11.95 5.91 1.10
CA VAL A 59 -12.79 5.13 2.02
C VAL A 59 -13.38 6.07 3.05
N GLU A 60 -14.69 6.03 3.21
CA GLU A 60 -15.40 6.75 4.26
C GLU A 60 -16.26 5.80 5.08
N GLY A 61 -16.45 6.11 6.35
CA GLY A 61 -17.17 5.24 7.26
C GLY A 61 -17.48 5.86 8.60
N LYS A 62 -18.13 5.07 9.44
CA LYS A 62 -18.49 5.45 10.81
C LYS A 62 -18.13 4.34 11.78
N LEU A 63 -17.29 4.66 12.75
CA LEU A 63 -16.96 3.80 13.86
C LEU A 63 -18.09 3.82 14.89
N THR A 64 -18.61 2.65 15.26
CA THR A 64 -19.65 2.51 16.28
C THR A 64 -19.17 1.62 17.42
N ILE A 65 -19.06 2.18 18.62
CA ILE A 65 -18.63 1.45 19.82
C ILE A 65 -19.86 0.82 20.49
N LYS A 66 -19.99 -0.52 20.42
CA LYS A 66 -21.13 -1.25 21.01
C LYS A 66 -21.09 -1.34 22.55
N LYS A 67 -19.90 -1.34 23.16
CA LYS A 67 -19.69 -1.33 24.62
C LYS A 67 -18.45 -0.49 24.95
N PRO A 68 -18.58 0.75 25.44
CA PRO A 68 -17.43 1.48 25.92
C PRO A 68 -16.92 0.78 27.19
N ALA A 69 -15.76 0.14 27.12
CA ALA A 69 -15.05 -0.22 28.33
C ALA A 69 -14.61 1.09 29.01
N ALA A 70 -14.92 1.25 30.30
CA ALA A 70 -14.51 2.44 31.06
C ALA A 70 -13.01 2.68 30.85
N ASN A 71 -12.64 3.91 30.47
CA ASN A 71 -11.27 4.37 30.23
C ASN A 71 -10.51 3.72 29.05
N LYS A 72 -11.16 3.04 28.10
CA LYS A 72 -10.51 2.64 26.85
C LYS A 72 -10.88 3.56 25.69
N ARG A 73 -9.89 4.31 25.18
CA ARG A 73 -10.00 5.05 23.93
C ARG A 73 -9.87 4.06 22.77
N VAL A 74 -10.88 4.01 21.89
CA VAL A 74 -10.76 3.28 20.62
C VAL A 74 -10.07 4.21 19.63
N VAL A 75 -8.98 3.73 19.03
CA VAL A 75 -8.20 4.46 18.04
C VAL A 75 -8.03 3.52 16.85
N LEU A 76 -8.11 4.07 15.63
CA LEU A 76 -7.75 3.32 14.44
C LEU A 76 -6.22 3.23 14.38
N GLU A 77 -5.68 2.03 14.19
CA GLU A 77 -4.24 1.84 14.11
C GLU A 77 -3.67 2.40 12.80
N ASN A 78 -2.33 2.47 12.75
CA ASN A 78 -1.62 2.84 11.54
C ASN A 78 -2.07 1.94 10.38
N ASN A 79 -2.29 2.53 9.21
CA ASN A 79 -2.65 1.79 7.99
C ASN A 79 -3.99 1.01 8.10
N CYS A 80 -4.90 1.45 8.98
CA CYS A 80 -6.16 0.76 9.30
C CYS A 80 -7.00 0.39 8.06
N VAL A 81 -7.02 1.23 7.02
CA VAL A 81 -7.78 0.94 5.79
C VAL A 81 -7.23 -0.30 5.08
N ALA A 82 -5.91 -0.44 4.99
CA ALA A 82 -5.31 -1.61 4.35
C ALA A 82 -5.61 -2.89 5.15
N PHE A 83 -5.69 -2.81 6.48
CA PHE A 83 -6.08 -3.95 7.34
C PHE A 83 -7.54 -4.38 7.17
N MET A 84 -8.40 -3.54 6.58
CA MET A 84 -9.75 -3.94 6.23
C MET A 84 -9.77 -5.01 5.13
N PHE A 85 -8.72 -5.16 4.32
CA PHE A 85 -8.72 -6.03 3.15
C PHE A 85 -7.72 -7.18 3.28
N ASP A 86 -8.16 -8.40 2.99
CA ASP A 86 -7.30 -9.58 2.93
C ASP A 86 -6.56 -9.66 1.59
N GLU A 87 -7.17 -9.14 0.52
CA GLU A 87 -6.57 -9.13 -0.82
C GLU A 87 -6.98 -7.87 -1.58
N ILE A 88 -6.04 -7.34 -2.37
CA ILE A 88 -6.26 -6.30 -3.36
C ILE A 88 -5.67 -6.79 -4.69
N ARG A 89 -6.42 -6.61 -5.77
CA ARG A 89 -6.07 -7.01 -7.14
C ARG A 89 -6.34 -5.84 -8.08
N TYR A 90 -5.42 -5.65 -9.02
CA TYR A 90 -5.57 -4.70 -10.10
C TYR A 90 -5.58 -5.44 -11.43
N GLU A 91 -6.71 -5.39 -12.13
CA GLU A 91 -6.88 -6.03 -13.43
C GLU A 91 -6.94 -4.99 -14.54
N LEU A 92 -6.25 -5.28 -15.65
CA LEU A 92 -6.40 -4.57 -16.93
C LEU A 92 -6.94 -5.53 -17.97
N ASN A 93 -8.07 -5.19 -18.60
CA ASN A 93 -8.74 -6.02 -19.60
C ASN A 93 -9.01 -7.46 -19.11
N GLY A 94 -9.28 -7.64 -17.82
CA GLY A 94 -9.51 -8.94 -17.19
C GLY A 94 -8.24 -9.77 -16.96
N VAL A 95 -7.06 -9.16 -17.10
CA VAL A 95 -5.77 -9.77 -16.76
C VAL A 95 -5.27 -9.16 -15.45
N ASP A 96 -5.00 -10.00 -14.47
CA ASP A 96 -4.32 -9.62 -13.23
C ASP A 96 -2.94 -9.04 -13.52
N ILE A 97 -2.79 -7.74 -13.30
CA ILE A 97 -1.52 -7.03 -13.44
C ILE A 97 -0.74 -7.05 -12.14
N ASP A 98 -1.45 -6.88 -11.03
CA ASP A 98 -0.85 -6.89 -9.70
C ASP A 98 -1.84 -7.40 -8.67
N ARG A 99 -1.31 -8.07 -7.64
CA ARG A 99 -2.06 -8.69 -6.56
C ARG A 99 -1.23 -8.64 -5.28
N SER A 100 -1.84 -8.14 -4.21
CA SER A 100 -1.27 -8.14 -2.88
C SER A 100 -2.22 -8.82 -1.90
N ARG A 101 -1.70 -9.75 -1.10
CA ARG A 101 -2.41 -10.47 -0.05
C ARG A 101 -1.94 -9.99 1.32
N ASN A 102 -2.80 -10.12 2.34
CA ASN A 102 -2.57 -9.55 3.67
C ASN A 102 -2.22 -8.06 3.57
N VAL A 103 -3.08 -7.31 2.87
CA VAL A 103 -2.80 -5.95 2.38
C VAL A 103 -2.28 -5.04 3.49
N GLY A 104 -2.88 -5.08 4.67
CA GLY A 104 -2.43 -4.33 5.84
C GLY A 104 -0.98 -4.67 6.24
N ILE A 105 -0.62 -5.94 6.32
CA ILE A 105 0.72 -6.39 6.73
C ILE A 105 1.76 -6.06 5.67
N THR A 106 1.50 -6.39 4.41
CA THR A 106 2.47 -6.20 3.33
C THR A 106 2.77 -4.74 3.08
N SER A 107 1.74 -3.89 3.01
CA SER A 107 1.93 -2.45 2.84
C SER A 107 2.55 -1.79 4.07
N THR A 108 2.26 -2.26 5.28
CA THR A 108 2.93 -1.78 6.50
C THR A 108 4.43 -2.09 6.48
N LEU A 109 4.81 -3.34 6.22
CA LEU A 109 6.22 -3.75 6.10
C LEU A 109 6.95 -2.94 5.02
N LYS A 110 6.35 -2.85 3.83
CA LYS A 110 6.89 -2.07 2.70
C LYS A 110 7.12 -0.62 3.12
N ASN A 111 6.09 0.02 3.65
CA ASN A 111 6.12 1.43 3.98
C ASN A 111 7.12 1.77 5.09
N TYR A 112 7.29 0.92 6.10
CA TYR A 112 8.32 1.13 7.11
C TYR A 112 9.74 1.12 6.53
N VAL A 113 9.97 0.35 5.46
CA VAL A 113 11.28 0.25 4.81
C VAL A 113 11.47 1.33 3.73
N SER A 114 10.42 1.67 2.98
CA SER A 114 10.53 2.52 1.78
C SER A 114 10.15 3.99 1.98
N LEU A 115 9.35 4.34 2.99
CA LEU A 115 8.89 5.72 3.15
C LEU A 115 10.00 6.62 3.68
N THR A 116 10.25 7.69 2.95
CA THR A 116 11.02 8.83 3.46
C THR A 116 10.19 9.63 4.46
N THR A 117 10.84 10.42 5.31
CA THR A 117 10.17 11.31 6.27
C THR A 117 9.12 12.20 5.60
N THR A 118 9.45 12.77 4.43
CA THR A 118 8.53 13.61 3.65
C THR A 118 7.34 12.82 3.12
N MET A 119 7.55 11.59 2.65
CA MET A 119 6.44 10.74 2.18
C MET A 119 5.51 10.31 3.32
N ASN A 120 6.06 10.05 4.50
CA ASN A 120 5.26 9.76 5.69
C ASN A 120 4.32 10.93 6.05
N GLU A 121 4.80 12.17 5.94
CA GLU A 121 3.96 13.36 6.13
C GLU A 121 2.83 13.48 5.10
N MET A 122 3.05 13.01 3.87
CA MET A 122 2.00 12.97 2.83
C MET A 122 0.95 11.89 3.08
N LEU A 123 1.28 10.83 3.83
CA LEU A 123 0.40 9.67 4.07
C LEU A 123 -0.47 9.80 5.33
N LYS A 124 -0.48 10.96 5.98
CA LYS A 124 -1.35 11.22 7.14
C LYS A 124 -2.83 10.96 6.82
N ASN A 125 -3.29 11.41 5.64
CA ASN A 125 -4.66 11.19 5.16
C ASN A 125 -4.93 9.73 4.73
N ALA A 126 -3.90 8.89 4.65
CA ALA A 126 -3.99 7.46 4.37
C ALA A 126 -3.95 6.61 5.65
N GLY A 127 -3.94 7.24 6.83
CA GLY A 127 -3.89 6.55 8.12
C GLY A 127 -2.48 6.35 8.69
N TRP A 128 -1.47 7.08 8.19
CA TRP A 128 -0.09 7.05 8.71
C TRP A 128 0.21 8.13 9.77
N ASP A 129 -0.82 8.64 10.46
CA ASP A 129 -0.68 9.57 11.59
C ASP A 129 -1.43 9.05 12.82
N ILE A 130 -0.67 8.62 13.84
CA ILE A 130 -1.19 8.02 15.08
C ILE A 130 -1.68 9.10 16.06
N ALA A 131 -1.32 10.37 15.86
CA ALA A 131 -1.50 11.39 16.90
C ALA A 131 -2.96 11.83 17.09
N ASN A 132 -3.79 11.89 16.04
CA ASN A 132 -4.98 12.74 16.07
C ASN A 132 -6.23 12.19 15.35
N PHE A 133 -6.58 10.91 15.52
CA PHE A 133 -8.02 10.61 15.58
C PHE A 133 -8.55 11.05 16.95
N SER A 134 -8.55 12.36 17.18
CA SER A 134 -9.44 12.99 18.15
C SER A 134 -10.82 12.89 17.53
N ASN A 135 -11.74 12.21 18.22
CA ASN A 135 -13.13 12.04 17.83
C ASN A 135 -13.69 13.33 17.19
N GLY A 136 -13.66 13.39 15.85
CA GLY A 136 -14.59 14.25 15.12
C GLY A 136 -16.00 13.86 15.55
N GLU A 137 -16.91 14.83 15.54
CA GLU A 137 -18.28 14.64 16.03
C GLU A 137 -18.85 13.29 15.51
N LYS A 138 -19.11 12.37 16.46
CA LYS A 138 -19.80 11.08 16.23
C LYS A 138 -19.03 9.95 15.52
N GLY A 139 -17.68 9.97 15.49
CA GLY A 139 -16.88 8.80 15.08
C GLY A 139 -16.87 8.50 13.58
N HIS A 140 -17.15 9.50 12.75
CA HIS A 140 -16.96 9.41 11.30
C HIS A 140 -15.48 9.52 10.93
N PHE A 141 -15.08 8.81 9.87
CA PHE A 141 -13.75 8.90 9.30
C PHE A 141 -13.81 8.89 7.78
N ASN A 142 -12.81 9.50 7.16
CA ASN A 142 -12.51 9.31 5.75
C ASN A 142 -11.00 9.23 5.55
N PHE A 143 -10.59 8.46 4.54
CA PHE A 143 -9.21 8.23 4.19
C PHE A 143 -9.04 8.29 2.68
N CYS A 144 -7.89 8.80 2.27
CA CYS A 144 -7.44 8.81 0.89
C CYS A 144 -6.14 8.00 0.84
N VAL A 145 -6.22 6.76 0.37
CA VAL A 145 -5.11 5.80 0.38
C VAL A 145 -4.51 5.69 -1.02
N PRO A 146 -3.29 6.20 -1.28
CA PRO A 146 -2.66 6.09 -2.59
C PRO A 146 -2.48 4.63 -3.01
N LEU A 147 -2.83 4.29 -4.26
CA LEU A 147 -2.72 2.90 -4.73
C LEU A 147 -1.26 2.42 -4.80
N ARG A 148 -0.30 3.34 -5.03
CA ARG A 148 1.15 3.06 -4.95
C ARG A 148 1.60 2.48 -3.61
N MET A 149 0.85 2.76 -2.55
CA MET A 149 1.11 2.23 -1.22
C MET A 149 0.75 0.73 -1.12
N LEU A 150 -0.25 0.29 -1.89
CA LEU A 150 -0.85 -1.04 -1.79
C LEU A 150 -0.38 -2.00 -2.89
N LEU A 151 -0.04 -1.47 -4.07
CA LEU A 151 0.27 -2.21 -5.29
C LEU A 151 1.58 -1.69 -5.90
N GLY A 152 2.47 -2.60 -6.30
CA GLY A 152 3.73 -2.29 -6.96
C GLY A 152 3.53 -1.74 -8.37
N PHE A 153 2.55 -2.25 -9.13
CA PHE A 153 2.21 -1.69 -10.44
C PHE A 153 1.86 -0.19 -10.34
N CYS A 154 1.08 0.19 -9.33
CA CYS A 154 0.73 1.59 -9.09
C CYS A 154 1.90 2.41 -8.52
N GLU A 155 2.98 1.80 -8.04
CA GLU A 155 4.18 2.52 -7.61
C GLU A 155 5.13 2.76 -8.79
N ASP A 156 5.40 1.72 -9.57
CA ASP A 156 6.45 1.72 -10.58
C ASP A 156 5.96 2.23 -11.94
N TYR A 157 4.71 1.96 -12.31
CA TYR A 157 4.18 2.33 -13.62
C TYR A 157 3.71 3.78 -13.67
N ARG A 158 4.63 4.66 -14.09
CA ARG A 158 4.41 6.13 -14.15
C ARG A 158 3.91 6.64 -15.51
N ARG A 159 3.38 5.76 -16.36
CA ARG A 159 2.86 6.12 -17.69
C ARG A 159 1.34 6.11 -17.69
N VAL A 160 0.76 6.91 -18.58
CA VAL A 160 -0.69 6.92 -18.81
C VAL A 160 -1.10 5.58 -19.43
N VAL A 161 -2.18 4.99 -18.91
CA VAL A 161 -2.86 3.84 -19.51
C VAL A 161 -4.03 4.36 -20.33
N ILE A 162 -4.18 3.85 -21.56
CA ILE A 162 -5.14 4.33 -22.55
C ILE A 162 -5.95 3.15 -23.05
N ASN A 163 -7.28 3.34 -23.18
CA ASN A 163 -8.17 2.36 -23.82
C ASN A 163 -8.05 0.95 -23.21
N ALA A 164 -7.95 0.90 -21.88
CA ALA A 164 -7.98 -0.35 -21.11
C ALA A 164 -9.16 -0.31 -20.15
N ARG A 165 -9.84 -1.44 -19.99
CA ARG A 165 -10.79 -1.63 -18.89
C ARG A 165 -9.98 -1.86 -17.62
N HIS A 166 -10.18 -1.05 -16.60
CA HIS A 166 -9.55 -1.25 -15.29
C HIS A 166 -10.56 -1.86 -14.32
N GLU A 167 -10.11 -2.78 -13.48
CA GLU A 167 -10.86 -3.20 -12.29
C GLU A 167 -9.95 -3.22 -11.08
N LEU A 168 -10.35 -2.49 -10.03
CA LEU A 168 -9.79 -2.67 -8.70
C LEU A 168 -10.70 -3.61 -7.93
N ILE A 169 -10.14 -4.73 -7.48
CA ILE A 169 -10.86 -5.76 -6.75
C ILE A 169 -10.29 -5.86 -5.35
N LEU A 170 -11.17 -5.84 -4.36
CA LEU A 170 -10.84 -5.87 -2.94
C LEU A 170 -11.60 -7.03 -2.30
N ILE A 171 -10.91 -7.86 -1.53
CA ILE A 171 -11.55 -8.89 -0.70
C ILE A 171 -11.55 -8.39 0.74
N ARG A 172 -12.75 -8.18 1.29
CA ARG A 172 -12.90 -7.74 2.68
C ARG A 172 -12.35 -8.80 3.62
N SER A 173 -11.60 -8.38 4.63
CA SER A 173 -11.08 -9.30 5.64
C SER A 173 -12.18 -10.11 6.32
N ARG A 174 -11.84 -11.37 6.63
CA ARG A 174 -12.69 -12.32 7.36
C ARG A 174 -13.10 -11.85 8.74
N ASN A 175 -12.37 -10.89 9.33
CA ASN A 175 -12.68 -10.33 10.64
C ASN A 175 -12.09 -8.91 10.79
N ASP A 176 -12.51 -8.21 11.83
CA ASP A 176 -12.01 -6.87 12.17
C ASP A 176 -10.85 -6.91 13.19
N ASN A 177 -10.27 -8.08 13.43
CA ASN A 177 -9.16 -8.28 14.36
C ASN A 177 -7.81 -8.32 13.65
N ASN A 178 -7.76 -7.99 12.35
CA ASN A 178 -6.51 -7.96 11.59
C ASN A 178 -5.54 -6.84 12.05
N ASP A 179 -5.98 -5.92 12.92
CA ASP A 179 -5.17 -4.90 13.65
C ASP A 179 -4.16 -5.51 14.66
N LYS A 180 -3.72 -6.76 14.49
CA LYS A 180 -2.73 -7.38 15.38
C LYS A 180 -1.28 -7.01 15.06
N PHE A 181 -1.05 -6.08 14.14
CA PHE A 181 0.26 -5.45 13.99
C PHE A 181 0.51 -4.37 15.07
N GLY A 182 -0.44 -4.18 16.00
CA GLY A 182 -0.40 -3.26 17.14
C GLY A 182 0.50 -3.63 18.32
N PHE A 183 1.50 -4.50 18.13
CA PHE A 183 2.63 -4.56 19.04
C PHE A 183 3.89 -4.35 18.23
N CYS A 184 4.69 -3.36 18.64
CA CYS A 184 6.02 -3.06 18.15
C CYS A 184 6.91 -4.32 18.23
N GLY A 185 6.73 -5.24 17.28
CA GLY A 185 7.67 -6.31 17.04
C GLY A 185 8.95 -5.66 16.55
N SER A 186 10.09 -6.15 17.03
CA SER A 186 11.39 -5.70 16.55
C SER A 186 11.46 -5.90 15.03
N PHE A 187 11.55 -4.80 14.29
CA PHE A 187 11.85 -4.85 12.86
C PHE A 187 13.34 -5.16 12.71
N VAL A 188 13.65 -6.27 12.04
CA VAL A 188 15.02 -6.63 11.68
C VAL A 188 15.15 -6.48 10.17
N VAL A 189 15.91 -5.45 9.76
CA VAL A 189 16.24 -5.22 8.35
C VAL A 189 17.60 -5.85 8.09
N ILE A 190 17.65 -6.78 7.13
CA ILE A 190 18.88 -7.43 6.70
C ILE A 190 19.15 -7.00 5.27
N ASP A 191 20.15 -6.12 5.11
CA ASP A 191 20.59 -5.65 3.81
C ASP A 191 21.51 -6.70 3.15
N CYS A 192 20.98 -7.41 2.16
CA CYS A 192 21.74 -8.40 1.38
C CYS A 192 22.42 -7.80 0.13
N SER A 193 22.35 -6.48 -0.11
CA SER A 193 22.87 -5.83 -1.33
C SER A 193 24.38 -6.00 -1.57
N ARG A 194 25.13 -6.33 -0.50
CA ARG A 194 26.59 -6.53 -0.53
C ARG A 194 27.00 -7.97 -0.24
N GLN A 195 26.08 -8.93 -0.34
CA GLN A 195 26.43 -10.34 -0.12
C GLN A 195 27.39 -10.81 -1.23
N SER A 196 28.51 -11.41 -0.84
CA SER A 196 29.47 -11.95 -1.81
C SER A 196 28.80 -13.03 -2.67
N GLU A 197 29.04 -13.03 -3.98
CA GLU A 197 28.56 -14.07 -4.91
C GLU A 197 29.04 -15.49 -4.59
N SER A 198 29.93 -15.67 -3.59
CA SER A 198 30.31 -16.97 -3.05
C SER A 198 29.18 -17.62 -2.22
N VAL A 199 27.99 -17.71 -2.80
CA VAL A 199 26.88 -18.51 -2.27
C VAL A 199 27.31 -19.98 -2.40
N LYS A 200 27.51 -20.64 -1.25
CA LYS A 200 27.82 -22.08 -1.20
C LYS A 200 26.74 -22.84 -1.98
N THR A 201 27.15 -23.85 -2.74
CA THR A 201 26.33 -24.75 -3.57
C THR A 201 25.32 -25.62 -2.80
N ALA A 202 24.99 -25.29 -1.55
CA ALA A 202 24.01 -26.00 -0.73
C ALA A 202 22.74 -25.17 -0.54
N THR A 203 21.59 -25.84 -0.45
CA THR A 203 20.24 -25.26 -0.37
C THR A 203 19.93 -24.59 0.98
N VAL A 204 20.61 -23.51 1.32
CA VAL A 204 20.19 -22.63 2.43
C VAL A 204 20.07 -21.20 1.90
N ASP A 205 18.83 -20.79 1.62
CA ASP A 205 18.52 -19.50 0.98
C ASP A 205 18.39 -18.33 1.97
N VAL A 206 18.36 -18.57 3.30
CA VAL A 206 18.58 -17.63 4.44
C VAL A 206 18.09 -18.33 5.72
N ARG A 207 18.86 -18.32 6.82
CA ARG A 207 18.45 -18.80 8.15
C ARG A 207 18.58 -17.67 9.15
N LEU A 208 17.46 -17.32 9.81
CA LEU A 208 17.41 -16.31 10.86
C LEU A 208 17.22 -17.00 12.20
N GLU A 209 18.10 -16.72 13.15
CA GLU A 209 18.01 -17.18 14.53
C GLU A 209 17.87 -15.97 15.44
N PHE A 210 16.92 -16.04 16.38
CA PHE A 210 16.68 -14.99 17.36
C PHE A 210 16.90 -15.55 18.75
N ASP A 211 17.82 -14.95 19.49
CA ASP A 211 17.92 -15.16 20.94
C ASP A 211 17.15 -14.06 21.65
N CYS A 212 16.09 -14.43 22.37
CA CYS A 212 15.27 -13.51 23.14
C CYS A 212 15.64 -13.60 24.62
N MET A 213 15.60 -12.46 25.33
CA MET A 213 15.82 -12.42 26.78
C MET A 213 14.66 -13.04 27.57
N GLU A 214 13.48 -13.12 26.96
CA GLU A 214 12.26 -13.67 27.53
C GLU A 214 11.59 -14.62 26.52
N ASP A 215 10.74 -15.52 27.02
CA ASP A 215 10.00 -16.47 26.19
C ASP A 215 9.05 -15.74 25.24
N ILE A 216 9.07 -16.12 23.96
CA ILE A 216 8.15 -15.60 22.96
C ILE A 216 6.72 -16.08 23.31
N PRO A 217 5.73 -15.17 23.43
CA PRO A 217 4.36 -15.55 23.74
C PRO A 217 3.77 -16.57 22.76
N ALA A 218 2.91 -17.46 23.28
CA ALA A 218 2.21 -18.44 22.43
C ALA A 218 1.37 -17.74 21.34
N ASN A 219 1.34 -18.33 20.14
CA ASN A 219 0.70 -17.80 18.92
C ASN A 219 1.34 -16.53 18.33
N THR A 220 2.60 -16.24 18.66
CA THR A 220 3.36 -15.18 17.97
C THR A 220 3.64 -15.60 16.52
N THR A 221 3.32 -14.75 15.56
CA THR A 221 3.58 -14.97 14.13
C THR A 221 4.64 -13.98 13.65
N ALA A 222 5.69 -14.47 13.02
CA ALA A 222 6.72 -13.64 12.39
C ALA A 222 6.40 -13.41 10.92
N TYR A 223 6.58 -12.18 10.45
CA TYR A 223 6.47 -11.81 9.03
C TYR A 223 7.83 -11.32 8.55
N CYS A 224 8.21 -11.69 7.34
CA CYS A 224 9.46 -11.27 6.72
C CYS A 224 9.18 -10.71 5.33
N LEU A 225 9.84 -9.60 5.00
CA LEU A 225 9.93 -9.05 3.66
C LEU A 225 11.37 -9.23 3.18
N ILE A 226 11.58 -10.00 2.12
CA ILE A 226 12.88 -10.18 1.50
C ILE A 226 12.94 -9.29 0.26
N ILE A 227 13.87 -8.34 0.26
CA ILE A 227 14.15 -7.47 -0.89
C ILE A 227 15.54 -7.84 -1.39
N HIS A 228 15.63 -8.27 -2.65
CA HIS A 228 16.91 -8.50 -3.32
C HIS A 228 17.03 -7.56 -4.52
N ASP A 229 18.22 -7.02 -4.76
CA ASP A 229 18.54 -6.31 -5.99
C ASP A 229 19.41 -7.21 -6.89
N ARG A 230 19.21 -7.16 -8.21
CA ARG A 230 20.05 -7.85 -9.20
C ARG A 230 20.37 -6.89 -10.33
N VAL A 231 21.63 -6.46 -10.39
CA VAL A 231 22.16 -5.71 -11.54
C VAL A 231 22.54 -6.70 -12.63
N VAL A 232 21.86 -6.62 -13.78
CA VAL A 232 22.17 -7.45 -14.95
C VAL A 232 22.78 -6.56 -16.03
N GLU A 233 24.08 -6.72 -16.28
CA GLU A 233 24.74 -6.09 -17.42
C GLU A 233 24.56 -6.96 -18.67
N TYR A 234 23.95 -6.39 -19.71
CA TYR A 234 23.88 -7.03 -21.01
C TYR A 234 25.11 -6.62 -21.84
N ALA A 235 25.85 -7.62 -22.33
CA ALA A 235 26.84 -7.38 -23.35
C ALA A 235 26.15 -6.92 -24.65
N ARG A 236 26.67 -5.86 -25.27
CA ARG A 236 26.25 -5.42 -26.60
C ARG A 236 26.59 -6.44 -27.67
#